data_AF-A0A2R6LIQ3-F1
#
_entry.id   AF-A0A2R6LIQ3-F1
#
_cell.length_a   1.000
_cell.length_b   1.000
_cell.length_c   1.000
_cell.angle_alpha   90.00
_cell.angle_beta   90.00
_cell.angle_gamma   90.00
#
_symmetry.space_group_name_H-M   'P 1'
#
loop_
_entity.id
_entity.type
_entity.pdbx_description
1 polymer ?
#
loop_
_entity_poly.entity_id
_entity_poly.type
_entity_poly.pdbx_seq_one_letter_code
_entity_poly.pdbx_strand_id
1 'polypeptide(L)'
;MRDALRNRAMEDHTHEEVTRLTDHVDDLASDLEDLSMSVTELEDDFADVETELDTLARVAVRLQRQDGEDSTEPNRELDRLRQAANRKGVTEASCPDCEQSVSIPLLTEPACPHCGAEVRDVTTTGVVLTQGKLTRPGPDEEDPDEEGHDE
;
A
#
# COMPACT_ATOMS: atom_id res chain seq x y z
N MET A 1 -75.65 18.92 15.77
CA MET A 1 -74.37 18.34 15.34
C MET A 1 -73.41 18.03 16.49
N ARG A 2 -73.38 18.83 17.57
CA ARG A 2 -72.51 18.60 18.75
C ARG A 2 -72.84 17.32 19.55
N ASP A 3 -74.11 16.91 19.59
CA ASP A 3 -74.54 15.72 20.35
C ASP A 3 -74.23 14.39 19.65
N ALA A 4 -74.25 14.35 18.31
CA ALA A 4 -73.91 13.14 17.56
C ALA A 4 -72.41 12.80 17.65
N LEU A 5 -71.55 13.82 17.73
CA LEU A 5 -70.11 13.66 17.97
C LEU A 5 -69.81 13.22 19.41
N ARG A 6 -70.61 13.68 20.38
CA ARG A 6 -70.46 13.32 21.80
C ARG A 6 -70.88 11.86 22.07
N ASN A 7 -71.83 11.32 21.32
CA ASN A 7 -72.28 9.93 21.48
C ASN A 7 -71.26 8.90 20.96
N ARG A 8 -70.55 9.22 19.87
CA ARG A 8 -69.53 8.34 19.28
C ARG A 8 -68.23 8.25 20.11
N ALA A 9 -68.04 9.21 21.02
CA ALA A 9 -66.92 9.23 21.95
C ALA A 9 -67.16 8.40 23.23
N MET A 10 -68.38 7.90 23.45
CA MET A 10 -68.79 7.20 24.68
C MET A 10 -69.00 5.70 24.49
N GLU A 11 -68.97 5.19 23.25
CA GLU A 11 -68.75 3.76 23.02
C GLU A 11 -67.23 3.54 23.07
N ASP A 12 -66.76 2.98 24.19
CA ASP A 12 -65.37 2.62 24.47
C ASP A 12 -64.81 1.70 23.38
N HIS A 13 -64.33 2.28 22.29
CA HIS A 13 -63.52 1.57 21.32
C HIS A 13 -62.09 1.61 21.82
N THR A 14 -61.62 0.49 22.36
CA THR A 14 -60.19 0.26 22.56
C THR A 14 -59.53 0.33 21.18
N HIS A 15 -58.79 1.40 20.92
CA HIS A 15 -58.05 1.58 19.68
C HIS A 15 -56.83 0.66 19.69
N GLU A 16 -57.07 -0.66 19.65
CA GLU A 16 -56.06 -1.71 19.73
C GLU A 16 -55.00 -1.57 18.62
N GLU A 17 -55.40 -1.05 17.45
CA GLU A 17 -54.48 -0.68 16.36
C GLU A 17 -53.56 0.49 16.73
N VAL A 18 -54.06 1.48 17.48
CA VAL A 18 -53.25 2.60 17.97
C VAL A 18 -52.31 2.14 19.07
N THR A 19 -52.74 1.24 19.95
CA THR A 19 -51.85 0.63 20.97
C THR A 19 -50.74 -0.17 20.30
N ARG A 20 -51.06 -1.07 19.36
CA ARG A 20 -50.05 -1.82 18.60
C ARG A 20 -49.07 -0.92 17.84
N LEU A 21 -49.57 0.18 17.26
CA LEU A 21 -48.71 1.14 16.58
C LEU A 21 -47.80 1.88 17.56
N THR A 22 -48.29 2.20 18.76
CA THR A 22 -47.49 2.81 19.82
C THR A 22 -46.38 1.85 20.27
N ASP A 23 -46.73 0.59 20.55
CA ASP A 23 -45.76 -0.44 20.93
C ASP A 23 -44.69 -0.61 19.83
N HIS A 24 -45.11 -0.64 18.55
CA HIS A 24 -44.16 -0.75 17.44
C HIS A 24 -43.25 0.49 17.28
N VAL A 25 -43.76 1.69 17.60
CA VAL A 25 -42.94 2.90 17.60
C VAL A 25 -41.93 2.87 18.75
N ASP A 26 -42.33 2.37 19.92
CA ASP A 26 -41.43 2.22 21.07
C ASP A 26 -40.34 1.16 20.79
N ASP A 27 -40.68 0.05 20.12
CA ASP A 27 -39.73 -0.95 19.65
C ASP A 27 -38.74 -0.34 18.64
N LEU A 28 -39.24 0.38 17.62
CA LEU A 28 -38.39 1.05 16.63
C LEU A 28 -37.50 2.12 17.25
N ALA A 29 -37.97 2.83 18.27
CA ALA A 29 -37.18 3.81 19.00
C ALA A 29 -36.02 3.13 19.74
N SER A 30 -36.27 1.95 20.34
CA SER A 30 -35.24 1.14 20.99
C SER A 30 -34.23 0.59 19.98
N ASP A 31 -34.69 0.05 18.85
CA ASP A 31 -33.81 -0.42 17.76
C ASP A 31 -32.93 0.70 17.20
N LEU A 32 -33.47 1.93 17.10
CA LEU A 32 -32.71 3.09 16.65
C LEU A 32 -31.65 3.52 17.67
N GLU A 33 -31.98 3.46 18.97
CA GLU A 33 -31.02 3.72 20.03
C GLU A 33 -29.86 2.71 19.99
N ASP A 34 -30.16 1.43 19.89
CA ASP A 34 -29.15 0.36 19.76
C ASP A 34 -28.27 0.55 18.52
N LEU A 35 -28.88 0.85 17.36
CA LEU A 35 -28.13 1.11 16.13
C LEU A 35 -27.23 2.34 16.26
N SER A 36 -27.71 3.39 16.93
CA SER A 36 -26.92 4.61 17.15
C SER A 36 -25.70 4.35 18.05
N MET A 37 -25.86 3.48 19.05
CA MET A 37 -24.75 3.03 19.90
C MET A 37 -23.74 2.24 19.08
N SER A 38 -24.18 1.27 18.28
CA SER A 38 -23.29 0.49 17.41
C SER A 38 -22.54 1.34 16.39
N VAL A 39 -23.19 2.37 15.81
CA VAL A 39 -22.50 3.31 14.91
C VAL A 39 -21.42 4.09 15.65
N THR A 40 -21.70 4.54 16.87
CA THR A 40 -20.71 5.26 17.68
C THR A 40 -19.51 4.36 18.02
N GLU A 41 -19.76 3.11 18.41
CA GLU A 41 -18.70 2.13 18.68
C GLU A 41 -17.85 1.86 17.42
N LEU A 42 -18.47 1.75 16.25
CA LEU A 42 -17.76 1.60 14.98
C LEU A 42 -16.91 2.83 14.65
N GLU A 43 -17.42 4.03 14.90
CA GLU A 43 -16.67 5.28 14.69
C GLU A 43 -15.40 5.32 15.56
N ASP A 44 -15.51 4.91 16.82
CA ASP A 44 -14.36 4.79 17.73
C ASP A 44 -13.35 3.74 17.24
N ASP A 45 -13.82 2.54 16.86
CA ASP A 45 -12.98 1.47 16.30
C ASP A 45 -12.25 1.94 15.01
N PHE A 46 -12.93 2.70 14.15
CA PHE A 46 -12.31 3.26 12.95
C PHE A 46 -11.19 4.25 13.29
N ALA A 47 -11.41 5.14 14.27
CA ALA A 47 -10.40 6.10 14.71
C ALA A 47 -9.15 5.41 15.29
N ASP A 48 -9.34 4.30 16.02
CA ASP A 48 -8.25 3.49 16.54
C ASP A 48 -7.45 2.83 15.41
N VAL A 49 -8.14 2.22 14.43
CA VAL A 49 -7.49 1.62 13.25
C VAL A 49 -6.71 2.66 12.45
N GLU A 50 -7.25 3.86 12.25
CA GLU A 50 -6.53 4.94 11.57
C GLU A 50 -5.23 5.31 12.30
N THR A 51 -5.26 5.35 13.63
CA THR A 51 -4.09 5.62 14.48
C THR A 51 -3.03 4.52 14.38
N GLU A 52 -3.46 3.26 14.37
CA GLU A 52 -2.57 2.11 14.17
C GLU A 52 -1.93 2.14 12.78
N LEU A 53 -2.71 2.43 11.73
CA LEU A 53 -2.21 2.52 10.36
C LEU A 53 -1.19 3.65 10.19
N ASP A 54 -1.43 4.83 10.78
CA ASP A 54 -0.46 5.93 10.78
C ASP A 54 0.85 5.53 11.49
N THR A 55 0.74 4.77 12.58
CA THR A 55 1.90 4.23 13.29
C THR A 55 2.68 3.24 12.44
N LEU A 56 1.99 2.30 11.79
CA LEU A 56 2.62 1.35 10.87
C LEU A 56 3.28 2.05 9.68
N ALA A 57 2.64 3.07 9.11
CA ALA A 57 3.21 3.87 8.03
C ALA A 57 4.51 4.55 8.46
N ARG A 58 4.54 5.16 9.65
CA ARG A 58 5.77 5.76 10.21
C ARG A 58 6.88 4.73 10.42
N VAL A 59 6.56 3.56 10.93
CA VAL A 59 7.54 2.47 11.14
C VAL A 59 8.07 1.98 9.79
N ALA A 60 7.20 1.76 8.81
CA ALA A 60 7.59 1.33 7.47
C ALA A 60 8.53 2.33 6.80
N VAL A 61 8.23 3.64 6.88
CA VAL A 61 9.11 4.70 6.36
C VAL A 61 10.44 4.73 7.09
N ARG A 62 10.47 4.55 8.42
CA ARG A 62 11.72 4.48 9.18
C ARG A 62 12.58 3.29 8.75
N LEU A 63 11.98 2.11 8.59
CA LEU A 63 12.71 0.92 8.14
C LEU A 63 13.26 1.11 6.71
N GLN A 64 12.45 1.66 5.81
CA GLN A 64 12.89 1.96 4.44
C GLN A 64 14.05 2.96 4.41
N ARG A 65 14.02 3.98 5.28
CA ARG A 65 15.13 4.92 5.43
C ARG A 65 16.37 4.25 6.01
N GLN A 66 16.21 3.41 7.03
CA GLN A 66 17.30 2.68 7.65
C GLN A 66 17.99 1.72 6.66
N ASP A 67 17.24 0.96 5.85
CA ASP A 67 17.81 0.14 4.77
C ASP A 67 18.57 1.00 3.75
N GLY A 68 18.09 2.21 3.49
CA GLY A 68 18.79 3.20 2.70
C GLY A 68 20.09 3.64 3.36
N GLU A 69 20.05 4.07 4.61
CA GLU A 69 21.16 4.68 5.37
C GLU A 69 22.30 3.68 5.70
N ASP A 70 21.98 2.42 5.99
CA ASP A 70 22.97 1.36 6.26
C ASP A 70 23.59 0.77 4.98
N SER A 71 22.98 1.01 3.81
CA SER A 71 23.53 0.61 2.52
C SER A 71 24.47 1.69 1.98
N THR A 72 25.79 1.46 2.05
CA THR A 72 26.77 2.24 1.26
C THR A 72 26.33 2.28 -0.21
N GLU A 73 26.63 3.36 -0.95
CA GLU A 73 26.24 3.50 -2.36
C GLU A 73 26.48 2.25 -3.24
N PRO A 74 27.63 1.53 -3.10
CA PRO A 74 27.87 0.29 -3.83
C PRO A 74 26.86 -0.84 -3.54
N ASN A 75 26.35 -0.94 -2.31
CA ASN A 75 25.33 -1.93 -1.95
C ASN A 75 23.99 -1.61 -2.62
N ARG A 76 23.61 -0.32 -2.67
CA ARG A 76 22.39 0.12 -3.36
C ARG A 76 22.46 -0.16 -4.86
N GLU A 77 23.61 0.05 -5.48
CA GLU A 77 23.82 -0.27 -6.90
C GLU A 77 23.73 -1.79 -7.16
N LEU A 78 24.36 -2.60 -6.30
CA LEU A 78 24.28 -4.05 -6.38
C LEU A 78 22.84 -4.58 -6.24
N ASP A 79 22.06 -4.02 -5.31
CA ASP A 79 20.67 -4.42 -5.11
C ASP A 79 19.79 -4.04 -6.31
N ARG A 80 20.01 -2.86 -6.91
CA ARG A 80 19.33 -2.46 -8.15
C ARG A 80 19.67 -3.42 -9.29
N LEU A 81 20.93 -3.81 -9.45
CA LEU A 81 21.37 -4.79 -10.46
C LEU A 81 20.69 -6.15 -10.26
N ARG A 82 20.69 -6.67 -9.03
CA ARG A 82 20.02 -7.94 -8.68
C ARG A 82 18.51 -7.88 -8.94
N GLN A 83 17.87 -6.78 -8.57
CA GLN A 83 16.44 -6.57 -8.82
C GLN A 83 16.13 -6.53 -10.32
N ALA A 84 16.95 -5.84 -11.11
CA ALA A 84 16.82 -5.80 -12.57
C ALA A 84 17.00 -7.18 -13.21
N ALA A 85 17.97 -7.95 -12.74
CA ALA A 85 18.20 -9.33 -13.17
C ALA A 85 17.00 -10.25 -12.87
N ASN A 86 16.49 -10.19 -11.64
CA ASN A 86 15.31 -10.95 -11.23
C ASN A 86 14.08 -10.60 -12.09
N ARG A 87 13.81 -9.31 -12.34
CA ARG A 87 12.71 -8.88 -13.21
C ARG A 87 12.83 -9.42 -14.64
N LYS A 88 14.07 -9.54 -15.13
CA LYS A 88 14.38 -10.01 -16.49
C LYS A 88 14.54 -11.54 -16.55
N GLY A 89 14.43 -12.26 -15.44
CA GLY A 89 14.60 -13.72 -15.36
C GLY A 89 16.04 -14.19 -15.59
N VAL A 90 17.03 -13.32 -15.36
CA VAL A 90 18.44 -13.58 -15.64
C VAL A 90 19.18 -13.92 -14.34
N THR A 91 19.80 -15.09 -14.30
CA THR A 91 20.64 -15.52 -13.16
C THR A 91 22.14 -15.42 -13.46
N GLU A 92 22.51 -15.51 -14.74
CA GLU A 92 23.90 -15.45 -15.21
C GLU A 92 24.01 -14.46 -16.37
N ALA A 93 25.08 -13.66 -16.36
CA ALA A 93 25.34 -12.69 -17.42
C ALA A 93 26.82 -12.57 -17.76
N SER A 94 27.13 -12.35 -19.03
CA SER A 94 28.50 -12.16 -19.50
C SER A 94 28.98 -10.73 -19.24
N CYS A 95 30.21 -10.59 -18.72
CA CYS A 95 30.89 -9.31 -18.58
C CYS A 95 31.28 -8.74 -19.97
N PRO A 96 31.06 -7.45 -20.25
CA PRO A 96 31.46 -6.85 -21.53
C PRO A 96 32.97 -6.66 -21.70
N ASP A 97 33.76 -6.71 -20.62
CA ASP A 97 35.21 -6.49 -20.64
C ASP A 97 36.02 -7.77 -20.84
N CYS A 98 35.72 -8.80 -20.04
CA CYS A 98 36.48 -10.05 -20.03
C CYS A 98 35.69 -11.25 -20.60
N GLU A 99 34.44 -11.02 -21.00
CA GLU A 99 33.54 -12.01 -21.62
C GLU A 99 33.24 -13.25 -20.75
N GLN A 100 33.66 -13.24 -19.48
CA GLN A 100 33.36 -14.30 -18.51
C GLN A 100 31.90 -14.23 -18.06
N SER A 101 31.31 -15.41 -17.84
CA SER A 101 29.96 -15.54 -17.26
C SER A 101 30.03 -15.33 -15.75
N VAL A 102 29.13 -14.48 -15.23
CA VAL A 102 29.07 -14.10 -13.82
C VAL A 102 27.67 -14.41 -13.28
N SER A 103 27.60 -15.02 -12.10
CA SER A 103 26.35 -15.25 -11.39
C SER A 103 25.94 -13.99 -10.61
N ILE A 104 24.88 -13.33 -11.06
CA ILE A 104 24.41 -12.06 -10.48
C ILE A 104 23.97 -12.21 -9.01
N PRO A 105 23.27 -13.29 -8.59
CA PRO A 105 22.90 -13.47 -7.19
C PRO A 105 24.08 -13.54 -6.22
N LEU A 106 25.25 -14.01 -6.69
CA LEU A 106 26.44 -14.24 -5.85
C LEU A 106 27.37 -13.04 -5.73
N LEU A 107 27.10 -11.95 -6.46
CA LEU A 107 27.91 -10.74 -6.38
C LEU A 107 27.83 -10.11 -4.98
N THR A 108 28.97 -9.76 -4.41
CA THR A 108 29.04 -9.04 -3.12
C THR A 108 29.24 -7.54 -3.30
N GLU A 109 29.64 -7.11 -4.49
CA GLU A 109 29.90 -5.73 -4.90
C GLU A 109 29.41 -5.54 -6.34
N PRO A 110 29.13 -4.30 -6.79
CA PRO A 110 28.68 -4.00 -8.16
C PRO A 110 29.84 -4.03 -9.17
N ALA A 111 30.68 -5.07 -9.11
CA ALA A 111 31.84 -5.23 -9.98
C ALA A 111 31.99 -6.69 -10.44
N CYS A 112 32.59 -6.88 -11.62
CA CYS A 112 32.89 -8.20 -12.15
C CYS A 112 33.98 -8.88 -11.29
N PRO A 113 33.76 -10.09 -10.75
CA PRO A 113 34.73 -10.77 -9.89
C PRO A 113 35.98 -11.24 -10.64
N HIS A 114 35.97 -11.23 -11.98
CA HIS A 114 37.08 -11.70 -12.79
C HIS A 114 38.04 -10.60 -13.24
N CYS A 115 37.52 -9.40 -13.55
CA CYS A 115 38.34 -8.29 -14.05
C CYS A 115 38.18 -6.99 -13.25
N GLY A 116 37.29 -6.94 -12.27
CA GLY A 116 37.03 -5.76 -11.44
C GLY A 116 36.24 -4.65 -12.13
N ALA A 117 35.75 -4.86 -13.35
CA ALA A 117 34.96 -3.84 -14.06
C ALA A 117 33.63 -3.58 -13.37
N GLU A 118 33.29 -2.31 -13.12
CA GLU A 118 32.02 -1.89 -12.54
C GLU A 118 30.84 -2.23 -13.44
N VAL A 119 29.73 -2.64 -12.82
CA VAL A 119 28.51 -3.09 -13.51
C VAL A 119 27.28 -2.46 -12.86
N ARG A 120 26.36 -1.92 -13.68
CA ARG A 120 25.15 -1.21 -13.18
C ARG A 120 23.83 -1.90 -13.54
N ASP A 121 23.71 -2.51 -14.72
CA ASP A 121 22.47 -3.19 -15.14
C ASP A 121 22.79 -4.43 -15.98
N VAL A 122 21.77 -5.23 -16.26
CA VAL A 122 21.83 -6.43 -17.11
C VAL A 122 20.81 -6.32 -18.24
N THR A 123 21.22 -6.62 -19.45
CA THR A 123 20.35 -6.70 -20.63
C THR A 123 20.16 -8.15 -21.03
N THR A 124 19.00 -8.51 -21.59
CA THR A 124 18.81 -9.80 -22.24
C THR A 124 19.11 -9.65 -23.72
N THR A 125 19.88 -10.57 -24.29
CA THR A 125 20.18 -10.56 -25.74
C THR A 125 19.60 -11.80 -26.39
N GLY A 126 18.60 -11.63 -27.27
CA GLY A 126 18.10 -12.68 -28.16
C GLY A 126 16.72 -13.25 -27.83
N VAL A 127 16.24 -14.15 -28.70
CA VAL A 127 14.90 -14.79 -28.66
C VAL A 127 14.81 -15.88 -27.56
N VAL A 128 15.95 -16.28 -26.99
CA VAL A 128 16.04 -17.23 -25.87
C VAL A 128 16.35 -16.45 -24.59
N LEU A 129 15.39 -16.42 -23.67
CA LEU A 129 15.32 -15.52 -22.50
C LEU A 129 16.41 -15.74 -21.42
N THR A 130 17.41 -16.59 -21.64
CA THR A 130 18.36 -17.03 -20.60
C THR A 130 19.75 -16.40 -20.69
N GLN A 131 20.08 -15.69 -21.77
CA GLN A 131 21.41 -15.07 -21.93
C GLN A 131 21.39 -13.58 -21.57
N GLY A 132 21.95 -13.26 -20.40
CA GLY A 132 22.16 -11.89 -19.94
C GLY A 132 23.53 -11.33 -20.34
N LYS A 133 23.61 -10.01 -20.52
CA LYS A 133 24.88 -9.27 -20.66
C LYS A 133 24.90 -8.10 -19.68
N LEU A 134 25.97 -8.01 -18.89
CA LEU A 134 26.17 -6.91 -17.96
C LEU A 134 26.50 -5.62 -18.72
N THR A 135 26.10 -4.50 -18.14
CA THR A 135 26.32 -3.16 -18.68
C THR A 135 27.11 -2.33 -17.68
N ARG A 136 28.02 -1.51 -18.21
CA ARG A 136 28.82 -0.57 -17.42
C ARG A 136 27.96 0.63 -17.01
N PRO A 137 28.37 1.38 -15.98
CA PRO A 137 27.92 2.74 -15.81
C PRO A 137 27.96 3.51 -17.14
N GLY A 138 26.84 4.11 -17.55
CA GLY A 138 26.88 5.15 -18.57
C GLY A 138 27.66 6.37 -18.02
N PRO A 139 28.19 7.24 -18.88
CA PRO A 139 28.67 8.53 -18.40
C PRO A 139 27.50 9.22 -17.67
N ASP A 140 27.70 9.62 -16.42
CA ASP A 140 26.68 10.28 -15.62
C ASP A 140 26.24 11.55 -16.39
N GLU A 141 25.01 11.55 -16.93
CA GLU A 141 24.40 12.77 -17.45
C GLU A 141 24.08 13.64 -16.22
N GLU A 142 24.95 14.61 -15.96
CA GLU A 142 24.75 15.66 -14.95
C GLU A 142 23.36 16.28 -15.18
N ASP A 143 22.48 16.13 -14.18
CA ASP A 143 21.12 16.69 -14.11
C ASP A 143 21.16 18.19 -14.46
N PRO A 144 20.62 18.62 -15.62
CA PRO A 144 20.38 20.03 -15.87
C PRO A 144 18.92 20.30 -15.55
N ASP A 145 18.73 20.70 -14.29
CA ASP A 145 17.95 21.86 -13.86
C ASP A 145 16.47 22.04 -14.27
N GLU A 146 15.76 22.72 -13.35
CA GLU A 146 14.60 23.60 -13.57
C GLU A 146 13.22 22.91 -13.74
N GLU A 147 12.10 23.31 -13.12
CA GLU A 147 11.61 24.57 -12.54
C GLU A 147 10.47 24.18 -11.56
N GLY A 148 10.12 24.84 -10.46
CA GLY A 148 10.51 26.08 -9.79
C GLY A 148 9.96 25.99 -8.36
N HIS A 149 10.63 26.55 -7.35
CA HIS A 149 10.40 27.92 -6.84
C HIS A 149 8.98 28.05 -6.26
N ASP A 150 8.71 28.46 -5.03
CA ASP A 150 9.40 29.12 -3.92
C ASP A 150 8.72 28.56 -2.64
N GLU A 151 9.12 28.82 -1.38
CA GLU A 151 9.14 30.11 -0.67
C GLU A 151 9.51 29.80 0.81
#